data_AF-A0A919HNT5-F1
#
_entry.id   AF-A0A919HNT5-F1
#
_cell.length_a   1.000
_cell.length_b   1.000
_cell.length_c   1.000
_cell.angle_alpha   90.00
_cell.angle_beta   90.00
_cell.angle_gamma   90.00
#
_symmetry.space_group_name_H-M   'P 1'
#
loop_
_entity.id
_entity.type
_entity.pdbx_description
1 polymer ?
#
loop_
_entity_poly.entity_id
_entity_poly.type
_entity_poly.pdbx_seq_one_letter_code
_entity_poly.pdbx_strand_id
1 'polypeptide(L)'
;MGIFGIGASGILAEYTARLFSRIGLPAYVMNRTGFSLAEQLIGLQRGDVLIMMGQKSPHREGLTTLREAKRLGIPTILLTRAVDSRFSRGAGGDRRPARRGQ
;
A
#
# COMPACT_ATOMS: atom_id res chain seq x y z
N MET A 1 -7.69 6.93 -3.36
CA MET A 1 -6.79 5.76 -3.31
C MET A 1 -5.78 5.88 -2.19
N GLY A 2 -5.50 4.76 -1.52
CA GLY A 2 -4.60 4.71 -0.36
C GLY A 2 -3.22 4.16 -0.72
N ILE A 3 -2.17 4.77 -0.17
CA ILE A 3 -0.79 4.36 -0.40
C ILE A 3 -0.12 4.03 0.94
N PHE A 4 0.28 2.79 1.13
CA PHE A 4 0.91 2.32 2.36
C PHE A 4 2.42 2.18 2.20
N GLY A 5 3.18 2.67 3.18
CA GLY A 5 4.62 2.47 3.26
C GLY A 5 5.18 2.96 4.60
N ILE A 6 5.99 2.15 5.27
CA ILE A 6 6.60 2.49 6.57
C ILE A 6 8.10 2.77 6.41
N GLY A 7 8.63 3.70 7.21
CA GLY A 7 10.04 4.08 7.19
C GLY A 7 10.42 4.73 5.86
N ALA A 8 11.50 4.26 5.22
CA ALA A 8 11.94 4.75 3.91
C ALA A 8 10.87 4.62 2.82
N SER A 9 10.01 3.58 2.89
CA SER A 9 8.90 3.41 1.95
C SER A 9 7.79 4.43 2.19
N GLY A 10 7.71 5.04 3.38
CA GLY A 10 6.76 6.11 3.69
C GLY A 10 7.09 7.42 2.97
N ILE A 11 8.37 7.74 2.79
CA ILE A 11 8.81 8.91 2.00
C ILE A 11 8.38 8.74 0.54
N LEU A 12 8.60 7.54 -0.01
CA LEU A 12 8.15 7.21 -1.37
C LEU A 12 6.62 7.24 -1.49
N ALA A 13 5.90 6.77 -0.46
CA ALA A 13 4.44 6.82 -0.43
C ALA A 13 3.91 8.26 -0.44
N GLU A 14 4.50 9.17 0.33
CA GLU A 14 4.16 10.59 0.30
C GLU A 14 4.42 11.24 -1.04
N TYR A 15 5.59 10.97 -1.63
CA TYR A 15 5.93 11.50 -2.94
C TYR A 15 4.95 11.00 -4.01
N THR A 16 4.62 9.71 -3.98
CA THR A 16 3.69 9.09 -4.92
C THR A 16 2.28 9.67 -4.77
N ALA A 17 1.80 9.88 -3.54
CA ALA A 17 0.50 10.53 -3.31
C ALA A 17 0.46 11.93 -3.89
N ARG A 18 1.53 12.71 -3.75
CA ARG A 18 1.63 14.05 -4.37
C ARG A 18 1.60 13.99 -5.88
N LEU A 19 2.31 13.04 -6.50
CA LEU A 19 2.28 12.85 -7.95
C LEU A 19 0.88 12.52 -8.45
N PHE A 20 0.14 11.67 -7.73
CA PHE A 20 -1.23 11.34 -8.07
C PHE A 20 -2.18 12.53 -7.90
N SER A 21 -2.10 13.25 -6.78
CA SER A 21 -2.88 14.47 -6.58
C SER A 21 -2.60 15.51 -7.66
N ARG A 22 -1.36 15.59 -8.16
CA ARG A 22 -0.98 16.49 -9.26
C ARG A 22 -1.65 16.17 -10.59
N ILE A 23 -1.98 14.90 -10.84
CA ILE A 23 -2.72 14.49 -12.05
C ILE A 23 -4.24 14.40 -11.81
N GLY A 24 -4.74 14.94 -10.70
CA GLY A 24 -6.16 14.98 -10.37
C GLY A 24 -6.70 13.70 -9.74
N LEU A 25 -5.84 12.76 -9.34
CA LEU A 25 -6.27 11.54 -8.65
C LEU A 25 -6.12 11.70 -7.13
N PRO A 26 -7.21 11.65 -6.35
CA PRO A 26 -7.15 11.83 -4.90
C PRO A 26 -6.41 10.67 -4.24
N ALA A 27 -5.28 10.97 -3.62
CA ALA A 27 -4.42 10.01 -2.94
C ALA A 27 -4.12 10.42 -1.50
N TYR A 28 -4.08 9.44 -0.60
CA TYR A 28 -3.69 9.63 0.80
C TYR A 28 -2.70 8.55 1.24
N VAL A 29 -1.93 8.86 2.29
CA VAL A 29 -0.77 8.08 2.72
C VAL A 29 -1.06 7.41 4.06
N MET A 30 -0.70 6.14 4.17
CA MET A 30 -0.67 5.33 5.38
C MET A 30 0.78 4.97 5.71
N ASN A 31 1.43 5.81 6.50
CA ASN A 31 2.84 5.66 6.87
C ASN A 31 3.08 5.64 8.38
N ARG A 32 2.01 5.64 9.18
CA ARG A 32 2.07 5.54 10.64
C ARG A 32 1.98 4.08 11.09
N THR A 33 2.27 3.85 12.36
CA THR A 33 2.21 2.55 13.03
C THR A 33 1.27 2.59 14.23
N GLY A 34 0.85 1.43 14.73
CA GLY A 34 0.01 1.34 15.93
C GLY A 34 -1.35 2.05 15.79
N PHE A 35 -1.76 2.80 16.81
CA PHE A 35 -3.07 3.48 16.84
C PHE A 35 -3.25 4.49 15.71
N SER A 36 -2.22 5.27 15.40
CA SER A 36 -2.27 6.26 14.31
C SER A 36 -2.46 5.63 12.93
N LEU A 37 -2.06 4.36 12.74
CA LEU A 37 -2.39 3.64 11.51
C LEU A 37 -3.88 3.35 11.41
N ALA A 38 -4.55 3.04 12.52
CA ALA A 38 -5.98 2.79 12.53
C ALA A 38 -6.75 4.04 12.09
N GLU A 39 -6.34 5.23 12.55
CA GLU A 39 -6.93 6.50 12.10
C GLU A 39 -6.75 6.71 10.60
N GLN A 40 -5.57 6.39 10.05
CA GLN A 40 -5.33 6.49 8.61
C GLN A 40 -6.13 5.43 7.81
N LEU A 41 -6.41 4.26 8.40
CA LEU A 41 -7.22 3.21 7.77
C LEU A 41 -8.71 3.56 7.70
N ILE A 42 -9.22 4.46 8.55
CA ILE A 42 -10.60 4.96 8.45
C ILE A 42 -10.84 5.69 7.12
N GLY A 43 -9.79 6.31 6.55
CA GLY A 43 -9.86 6.93 5.23
C GLY A 43 -10.00 5.94 4.07
N LEU A 44 -9.81 4.64 4.30
CA LEU A 44 -9.92 3.59 3.28
C LEU A 44 -11.40 3.30 2.97
N GLN A 45 -11.85 3.60 1.76
CA GLN A 45 -13.25 3.42 1.36
C GLN A 45 -13.42 2.43 0.21
N ARG A 46 -14.62 1.82 0.10
CA ARG A 46 -14.95 0.96 -1.04
C ARG A 46 -14.83 1.76 -2.35
N GLY A 47 -14.24 1.16 -3.38
CA GLY A 47 -13.95 1.84 -4.64
C GLY A 47 -12.56 2.47 -4.71
N ASP A 48 -11.84 2.55 -3.59
CA ASP A 48 -10.41 2.89 -3.61
C ASP A 48 -9.57 1.74 -4.19
N VAL A 49 -8.33 2.09 -4.56
CA VAL A 49 -7.20 1.17 -4.78
C VAL A 49 -6.23 1.31 -3.60
N LEU A 50 -5.67 0.19 -3.13
CA LEU A 50 -4.57 0.19 -2.16
C LEU A 50 -3.24 -0.10 -2.87
N ILE A 51 -2.26 0.79 -2.75
CA ILE A 51 -0.89 0.56 -3.21
C ILE A 51 -0.02 0.33 -1.96
N MET A 52 0.55 -0.86 -1.82
CA MET A 52 1.46 -1.22 -0.72
C MET A 52 2.90 -1.24 -1.17
N MET A 53 3.76 -0.43 -0.56
CA MET A 53 5.20 -0.43 -0.74
C MET A 53 5.87 -1.08 0.47
N GLY A 54 6.48 -2.24 0.27
CA GLY A 54 7.07 -3.01 1.37
C GLY A 54 8.21 -3.92 0.93
N GLN A 55 9.23 -4.00 1.79
CA GLN A 55 10.37 -4.92 1.64
C GLN A 55 10.10 -6.23 2.42
N LYS A 56 10.94 -7.25 2.20
CA LYS A 56 10.89 -8.69 2.61
C LYS A 56 10.20 -9.09 3.94
N SER A 57 10.01 -8.18 4.90
CA SER A 57 9.39 -8.42 6.20
C SER A 57 7.94 -7.90 6.25
N PRO A 58 6.94 -8.77 6.50
CA PRO A 58 5.58 -8.34 6.80
C PRO A 58 5.49 -7.75 8.20
N HIS A 59 5.64 -6.44 8.29
CA HIS A 59 5.26 -5.68 9.47
C HIS A 59 3.76 -5.87 9.75
N ARG A 60 3.37 -5.95 11.03
CA ARG A 60 1.99 -6.24 11.45
C ARG A 60 1.00 -5.26 10.86
N GLU A 61 1.45 -4.02 10.70
CA GLU A 61 0.79 -2.90 10.07
C GLU A 61 0.32 -3.24 8.65
N GLY A 62 1.22 -3.75 7.81
CA GLY A 62 0.89 -4.07 6.42
C GLY A 62 -0.10 -5.24 6.31
N LEU A 63 -0.02 -6.22 7.20
CA LEU A 63 -0.99 -7.32 7.25
C LEU A 63 -2.38 -6.82 7.68
N THR A 64 -2.45 -5.88 8.61
CA THR A 64 -3.69 -5.23 9.03
C THR A 64 -4.29 -4.40 7.89
N THR A 65 -3.49 -3.59 7.21
CA THR A 65 -3.95 -2.80 6.04
C THR A 65 -4.46 -3.68 4.92
N LEU A 66 -3.78 -4.81 4.64
CA LEU A 66 -4.23 -5.77 3.63
C LEU A 66 -5.52 -6.50 4.05
N ARG A 67 -5.69 -6.79 5.34
CA ARG A 67 -6.94 -7.36 5.86
C ARG A 67 -8.11 -6.39 5.69
N GLU A 68 -7.92 -5.11 5.99
CA GLU A 68 -8.94 -4.08 5.81
C GLU A 68 -9.28 -3.87 4.33
N ALA A 69 -8.28 -3.83 3.46
CA ALA A 69 -8.52 -3.76 2.02
C ALA A 69 -9.34 -4.96 1.52
N LYS A 70 -9.00 -6.18 1.97
CA LYS A 70 -9.78 -7.38 1.65
C LYS A 70 -11.22 -7.31 2.17
N ARG A 71 -11.42 -6.81 3.40
CA ARG A 71 -12.75 -6.63 4.01
C ARG A 71 -13.62 -5.66 3.21
N LEU A 72 -13.03 -4.61 2.64
CA LEU A 72 -13.70 -3.62 1.82
C LEU A 72 -13.80 -4.01 0.33
N GLY A 73 -13.18 -5.12 -0.08
CA GLY A 73 -13.14 -5.56 -1.47
C GLY A 73 -12.26 -4.67 -2.36
N ILE A 74 -11.29 -3.98 -1.75
CA ILE A 74 -10.42 -3.03 -2.44
C ILE A 74 -9.29 -3.78 -3.16
N PRO A 75 -9.08 -3.55 -4.47
CA PRO A 75 -7.93 -4.08 -5.18
C PRO A 75 -6.63 -3.57 -4.55
N THR A 76 -5.70 -4.49 -4.29
CA THR A 76 -4.42 -4.21 -3.63
C THR A 76 -3.26 -4.51 -4.58
N ILE A 77 -2.43 -3.50 -4.85
CA ILE A 77 -1.20 -3.58 -5.66
C ILE A 77 -0.01 -3.61 -4.71
N LEU A 78 0.78 -4.67 -4.75
CA LEU A 78 1.97 -4.83 -3.91
C LEU A 78 3.23 -4.51 -4.70
N LEU A 79 3.91 -3.43 -4.33
CA LEU A 79 5.23 -3.05 -4.82
C LEU A 79 6.29 -3.57 -3.84
N THR A 80 6.81 -4.77 -4.13
CA THR A 80 7.86 -5.40 -3.33
C THR A 80 8.97 -5.96 -4.22
N ARG A 81 10.22 -5.92 -3.72
CA ARG A 81 11.36 -6.62 -4.34
C ARG A 81 11.40 -8.11 -4.00
N ALA A 82 10.55 -8.58 -3.08
CA ALA A 82 10.48 -9.97 -2.64
C ALA A 82 9.17 -10.62 -3.13
N VAL A 83 9.21 -11.14 -4.36
CA VAL A 83 8.10 -11.86 -5.01
C VAL A 83 7.60 -13.08 -4.21
N ASP A 84 8.44 -13.64 -3.33
CA ASP A 84 8.10 -14.78 -2.45
C ASP A 84 7.73 -14.41 -1.00
N SER A 85 7.57 -13.12 -0.68
CA SER A 85 7.21 -12.70 0.68
C SER A 85 5.75 -13.06 1.02
N ARG A 86 5.43 -13.22 2.31
CA ARG A 86 4.06 -13.53 2.81
C ARG A 86 2.98 -12.56 2.30
N PHE A 87 3.35 -11.36 1.83
CA PHE A 87 2.46 -10.41 1.19
C PHE A 87 1.99 -10.84 -0.21
N SER A 88 2.81 -11.56 -0.99
CA SER A 88 2.45 -11.97 -2.35
C SER A 88 1.33 -13.01 -2.39
N ARG A 89 1.18 -13.80 -1.30
CA ARG A 89 0.04 -14.72 -1.12
C ARG A 89 -1.27 -14.02 -0.74
N GLY A 90 -1.21 -12.80 -0.20
CA GLY A 90 -2.38 -12.03 0.21
C GLY A 90 -2.93 -11.08 -0.86
N ALA A 91 -2.09 -10.65 -1.81
CA ALA A 91 -2.47 -9.75 -2.90
C ALA A 91 -3.07 -10.54 -4.07
N GLY A 92 -4.42 -10.57 -4.15
CA GLY A 92 -5.16 -11.23 -5.24
C GLY A 92 -5.27 -10.44 -6.55
N GLY A 93 -4.42 -9.43 -6.78
CA GLY A 93 -4.47 -8.54 -7.96
C GLY A 93 -3.22 -8.62 -8.84
N ASP A 94 -3.37 -8.28 -10.12
CA ASP A 94 -2.37 -8.33 -11.21
C ASP A 94 -0.93 -8.09 -10.74
N ARG A 95 -0.11 -9.14 -10.83
CA ARG A 95 1.28 -9.18 -10.37
C ARG A 95 2.17 -8.59 -11.43
N ARG A 96 2.34 -7.26 -11.43
CA ARG A 96 3.33 -6.63 -12.31
C ARG A 96 4.67 -6.49 -11.59
N PRO A 97 5.68 -7.33 -11.90
CA PRO A 97 7.02 -7.09 -11.40
C PRO A 97 7.52 -5.75 -11.94
N ALA A 98 8.11 -4.93 -11.06
CA ALA A 98 8.78 -3.71 -11.48
C ALA A 98 9.89 -4.07 -12.49
N ARG A 99 9.65 -3.76 -13.78
CA ARG A 99 10.59 -4.02 -14.87
C ARG A 99 11.85 -3.20 -14.62
N ARG A 100 12.97 -3.89 -14.45
CA ARG A 100 14.29 -3.33 -14.24
C ARG A 100 14.77 -2.68 -15.55
N GLY A 101 14.91 -1.35 -15.54
CA GLY A 101 15.84 -0.66 -16.44
C GLY A 101 17.27 -0.94 -15.96
N GLN A 102 18.17 -1.11 -16.93
CA GLN A 102 19.57 -1.50 -16.81
C GLN A 102 20.35 -0.67 -15.79
#